data_AF-A0A8J3YZ50-F1
#
_entry.id   AF-A0A8J3YZ50-F1
#
_cell.length_a   1.000
_cell.length_b   1.000
_cell.length_c   1.000
_cell.angle_alpha   90.00
_cell.angle_beta   90.00
_cell.angle_gamma   90.00
#
_symmetry.space_group_name_H-M   'P 1'
#
loop_
_entity.id
_entity.type
_entity.pdbx_description
1 polymer ?
#
loop_
_entity_poly.entity_id
_entity_poly.type
_entity_poly.pdbx_seq_one_letter_code
_entity_poly.pdbx_strand_id
1 'polypeptide(L)'
;MSESRGATGLAYDTDGLLYELGVRDLVGPSLDADNLVRYETLVALSFLKHTLDGVPPPLDRDDRRNMLFYLRRHRGSLSLDQLVARLEEDDRDDLDWLAANERADAVARDGHTVRLTPAGDRELDEVVRQLAGRVTPLLAGVERDRLPIVRHTCLRLHANRKAPYLQPGDPGPDREADDGGYEFDPVTRVLFAPALDAPALAACEAFAALRAAMFGAHDGLPKLGRPTVRAMFRLHQRPEGLPLTDFRGDGLDGFVEEGVQGGILHVEGDVVRLSEQAAENLDRGWRQRAEWMASVTEGVSVSQLAVLRDACWRVAAGAAG
;
A
#
# COMPACT_ATOMS: atom_id res chain seq x y z
N MET A 1 -5.05 -32.20 8.14
CA MET A 1 -5.50 -30.82 8.39
C MET A 1 -5.50 -30.11 7.04
N SER A 2 -6.68 -29.74 6.55
CA SER A 2 -6.86 -29.21 5.18
C SER A 2 -6.69 -27.69 5.23
N GLU A 3 -5.60 -27.19 4.65
CA GLU A 3 -5.37 -25.76 4.49
C GLU A 3 -6.31 -25.22 3.41
N SER A 4 -7.19 -24.32 3.83
CA SER A 4 -7.98 -23.45 2.97
C SER A 4 -7.03 -22.60 2.12
N ARG A 5 -6.76 -23.05 0.89
CA ARG A 5 -6.05 -22.27 -0.13
C ARG A 5 -6.99 -21.21 -0.67
N GLY A 6 -7.13 -20.11 0.06
CA GLY A 6 -7.74 -18.88 -0.44
C GLY A 6 -6.89 -18.27 -1.55
N ALA A 7 -7.55 -17.65 -2.53
CA ALA A 7 -7.01 -17.12 -3.78
C ALA A 7 -5.99 -15.95 -3.65
N THR A 8 -5.33 -15.78 -2.50
CA THR A 8 -4.47 -14.62 -2.19
C THR A 8 -2.98 -14.93 -2.09
N GLY A 9 -2.54 -16.20 -2.23
CA GLY A 9 -1.13 -16.56 -2.11
C GLY A 9 -0.53 -16.33 -0.72
N LEU A 10 -1.36 -16.06 0.29
CA LEU A 10 -0.95 -15.85 1.67
C LEU A 10 -0.97 -17.17 2.46
N ALA A 11 -0.02 -17.32 3.38
CA ALA A 11 0.08 -18.46 4.29
C ALA A 11 0.44 -17.97 5.71
N TYR A 12 0.36 -18.87 6.69
CA TYR A 12 0.68 -18.60 8.09
C TYR A 12 1.93 -19.37 8.50
N ASP A 13 2.85 -18.71 9.19
CA ASP A 13 3.99 -19.39 9.80
C ASP A 13 3.60 -20.10 11.11
N THR A 14 4.58 -20.72 11.77
CA THR A 14 4.37 -21.48 13.01
C THR A 14 3.84 -20.64 14.16
N ASP A 15 4.06 -19.33 14.13
CA ASP A 15 3.60 -18.37 15.14
C ASP A 15 2.23 -17.79 14.79
N GLY A 16 1.61 -18.26 13.69
CA GLY A 16 0.32 -17.76 13.21
C GLY A 16 0.42 -16.39 12.53
N LEU A 17 1.61 -15.97 12.10
CA LEU A 17 1.84 -14.71 11.41
C LEU A 17 1.81 -14.89 9.90
N LEU A 18 1.28 -13.89 9.19
CA LEU A 18 1.06 -13.98 7.75
C LEU A 18 2.37 -13.76 7.02
N TYR A 19 2.57 -14.52 5.93
CA TYR A 19 3.61 -14.30 4.93
C TYR A 19 3.05 -14.57 3.53
N GLU A 20 3.72 -14.07 2.49
CA GLU A 20 3.34 -14.39 1.10
C GLU A 20 4.10 -15.63 0.63
N LEU A 21 3.35 -16.67 0.28
CA LEU A 21 3.89 -17.99 -0.05
C LEU A 21 4.74 -17.94 -1.32
N GLY A 22 4.31 -17.18 -2.33
CA GLY A 22 5.05 -17.00 -3.57
C GLY A 22 6.44 -16.42 -3.34
N VAL A 23 6.56 -15.36 -2.55
CA VAL A 23 7.81 -14.69 -2.16
C VAL A 23 8.69 -15.68 -1.40
N ARG A 24 8.14 -16.36 -0.39
CA ARG A 24 8.93 -17.32 0.40
C ARG A 24 9.45 -18.46 -0.46
N ASP A 25 8.61 -19.01 -1.34
CA ASP A 25 9.03 -20.07 -2.27
C ASP A 25 10.08 -19.58 -3.28
N LEU A 26 10.02 -18.30 -3.64
CA LEU A 26 10.88 -17.68 -4.64
C LEU A 26 12.27 -17.32 -4.10
N VAL A 27 12.33 -16.75 -2.89
CA VAL A 27 13.55 -16.15 -2.32
C VAL A 27 14.08 -16.93 -1.12
N GLY A 28 13.25 -17.76 -0.48
CA GLY A 28 13.61 -18.56 0.68
C GLY A 28 14.83 -19.46 0.46
N PRO A 29 15.00 -20.14 -0.69
CA PRO A 29 16.20 -20.93 -0.97
C PRO A 29 17.50 -20.11 -1.03
N SER A 30 17.39 -18.82 -1.38
CA SER A 30 18.55 -17.94 -1.65
C SER A 30 19.01 -17.14 -0.42
N LEU A 31 18.19 -17.06 0.63
CA LEU A 31 18.40 -16.18 1.78
C LEU A 31 18.42 -16.98 3.08
N ASP A 32 19.27 -16.58 4.02
CA ASP A 32 19.14 -17.06 5.40
C ASP A 32 17.84 -16.54 6.04
N ALA A 33 17.44 -17.15 7.17
CA ALA A 33 16.18 -16.80 7.84
C ALA A 33 16.08 -15.31 8.23
N ASP A 34 17.20 -14.67 8.52
CA ASP A 34 17.28 -13.27 8.96
C ASP A 34 17.10 -12.30 7.80
N ASN A 35 17.64 -12.61 6.63
CA ASN A 35 17.49 -11.84 5.41
C ASN A 35 16.14 -12.11 4.75
N LEU A 36 15.62 -13.34 4.86
CA LEU A 36 14.30 -13.71 4.38
C LEU A 36 13.21 -12.88 5.06
N VAL A 37 13.19 -12.82 6.41
CA VAL A 37 12.14 -12.07 7.13
C VAL A 37 12.17 -10.58 6.80
N ARG A 38 13.37 -9.99 6.63
CA ARG A 38 13.53 -8.59 6.21
C ARG A 38 12.99 -8.37 4.81
N TYR A 39 13.35 -9.23 3.88
CA TYR A 39 12.88 -9.15 2.49
C TYR A 39 11.35 -9.26 2.42
N GLU A 40 10.76 -10.26 3.07
CA GLU A 40 9.30 -10.43 3.13
C GLU A 40 8.60 -9.21 3.75
N THR A 41 9.20 -8.60 4.77
CA THR A 41 8.66 -7.39 5.41
C THR A 41 8.65 -6.21 4.45
N LEU A 42 9.71 -6.02 3.66
CA LEU A 42 9.77 -4.94 2.65
C LEU A 42 8.76 -5.18 1.52
N VAL A 43 8.62 -6.42 1.05
CA VAL A 43 7.60 -6.76 0.05
C VAL A 43 6.20 -6.47 0.59
N ALA A 44 5.91 -6.85 1.85
CA ALA A 44 4.64 -6.57 2.48
C ALA A 44 4.38 -5.06 2.62
N LEU A 45 5.37 -4.27 3.01
CA LEU A 45 5.30 -2.80 3.06
C LEU A 45 5.02 -2.20 1.68
N SER A 46 5.69 -2.70 0.64
CA SER A 46 5.45 -2.31 -0.76
C SER A 46 4.03 -2.64 -1.20
N PHE A 47 3.54 -3.86 -0.97
CA PHE A 47 2.16 -4.23 -1.28
C PHE A 47 1.14 -3.33 -0.59
N LEU A 48 1.34 -3.04 0.70
CA LEU A 48 0.46 -2.13 1.42
C LEU A 48 0.49 -0.72 0.82
N LYS A 49 1.68 -0.18 0.51
CA LYS A 49 1.84 1.12 -0.14
C LYS A 49 1.04 1.18 -1.45
N HIS A 50 1.29 0.26 -2.37
CA HIS A 50 0.59 0.23 -3.67
C HIS A 50 -0.91 0.12 -3.52
N THR A 51 -1.33 -0.69 -2.56
CA THR A 51 -2.74 -0.83 -2.23
C THR A 51 -3.33 0.49 -1.75
N LEU A 52 -2.63 1.25 -0.92
CA LEU A 52 -3.09 2.56 -0.47
C LEU A 52 -3.09 3.60 -1.58
N ASP A 53 -2.04 3.64 -2.41
CA ASP A 53 -1.89 4.56 -3.53
C ASP A 53 -2.93 4.32 -4.64
N GLY A 54 -3.61 3.16 -4.65
CA GLY A 54 -4.52 2.76 -5.73
C GLY A 54 -3.77 2.41 -7.03
N VAL A 55 -2.44 2.41 -7.00
CA VAL A 55 -1.58 2.07 -8.13
C VAL A 55 -1.22 0.60 -8.01
N PRO A 56 -1.36 -0.21 -9.08
CA PRO A 56 -0.87 -1.58 -9.05
C PRO A 56 0.61 -1.59 -8.64
N PRO A 57 1.06 -2.60 -7.87
CA PRO A 57 2.48 -2.72 -7.56
C PRO A 57 3.27 -2.72 -8.88
N PRO A 58 4.41 -2.00 -8.95
CA PRO A 58 5.35 -2.11 -10.04
C PRO A 58 5.88 -3.52 -9.92
N LEU A 59 5.19 -4.45 -10.57
CA LEU A 59 5.87 -5.51 -11.24
C LEU A 59 6.69 -4.76 -12.29
N ASP A 60 7.95 -4.48 -11.93
CA ASP A 60 8.90 -3.80 -12.80
C ASP A 60 8.79 -4.40 -14.20
N ARG A 61 8.67 -3.54 -15.22
CA ARG A 61 8.69 -3.88 -16.65
C ARG A 61 10.05 -4.45 -17.12
N ASP A 62 10.81 -5.05 -16.22
CA ASP A 62 12.01 -5.81 -16.52
C ASP A 62 11.56 -7.27 -16.75
N ASP A 63 10.73 -7.45 -17.79
CA ASP A 63 9.94 -8.67 -18.10
C ASP A 63 10.79 -9.94 -18.09
N ARG A 64 12.09 -9.76 -18.37
CA ARG A 64 13.11 -10.81 -18.42
C ARG A 64 13.38 -11.48 -17.07
N ARG A 65 13.46 -10.71 -15.99
CA ARG A 65 13.75 -11.24 -14.64
C ARG A 65 12.49 -11.81 -14.01
N ASN A 66 11.35 -11.15 -14.24
CA ASN A 66 10.04 -11.64 -13.81
C ASN A 66 9.76 -13.03 -14.40
N MET A 67 10.22 -13.31 -15.62
CA MET A 67 10.04 -14.62 -16.24
C MET A 67 10.86 -15.74 -15.59
N LEU A 68 12.12 -15.48 -15.23
CA LEU A 68 12.92 -16.44 -14.47
C LEU A 68 12.31 -16.69 -13.08
N PHE A 69 11.83 -15.64 -12.41
CA PHE A 69 11.10 -15.77 -11.15
C PHE A 69 9.78 -16.57 -11.31
N TYR A 70 9.07 -16.38 -12.42
CA TYR A 70 7.87 -17.12 -12.73
C TYR A 70 8.16 -18.61 -12.96
N LEU A 71 9.18 -18.95 -13.74
CA LEU A 71 9.63 -20.33 -13.92
C LEU A 71 10.02 -20.98 -12.58
N ARG A 72 10.65 -20.23 -11.67
CA ARG A 72 11.01 -20.71 -10.33
C ARG A 72 9.78 -20.99 -9.46
N ARG A 73 8.79 -20.10 -9.49
CA ARG A 73 7.51 -20.23 -8.76
C ARG A 73 6.75 -21.50 -9.16
N HIS A 74 6.85 -21.93 -10.41
CA HIS A 74 6.14 -23.10 -10.91
C HIS A 74 6.84 -24.45 -10.67
N ARG A 75 8.01 -24.45 -10.00
CA ARG A 75 8.75 -25.66 -9.51
C ARG A 75 8.76 -26.86 -10.48
N GLY A 76 8.76 -26.58 -11.77
CA GLY A 76 8.49 -27.59 -12.78
C GLY A 76 8.15 -26.90 -14.08
N SER A 77 8.66 -27.47 -15.17
CA SER A 77 8.46 -27.04 -16.55
C SER A 77 7.10 -26.39 -16.82
N LEU A 78 7.10 -25.18 -17.36
CA LEU A 78 5.91 -24.48 -17.86
C LEU A 78 5.70 -24.79 -19.34
N SER A 79 4.46 -24.82 -19.82
CA SER A 79 4.25 -24.84 -21.26
C SER A 79 4.57 -23.49 -21.88
N LEU A 80 5.00 -23.48 -23.14
CA LEU A 80 5.24 -22.24 -23.91
C LEU A 80 3.97 -21.39 -23.97
N ASP A 81 2.80 -22.04 -24.14
CA ASP A 81 1.51 -21.36 -24.14
C ASP A 81 1.20 -20.66 -22.82
N GLN A 82 1.58 -21.26 -21.68
CA GLN A 82 1.45 -20.64 -20.34
C GLN A 82 2.42 -19.48 -20.13
N LEU A 83 3.59 -19.54 -20.78
CA LEU A 83 4.59 -18.48 -20.76
C LEU A 83 4.08 -17.26 -21.55
N VAL A 84 3.64 -17.49 -22.79
CA VAL A 84 3.13 -16.47 -23.72
C VAL A 84 1.84 -15.83 -23.19
N ALA A 85 0.90 -16.63 -22.67
CA ALA A 85 -0.36 -16.11 -22.12
C ALA A 85 -0.17 -15.16 -20.93
N ARG A 86 1.00 -15.16 -20.27
CA ARG A 86 1.29 -14.29 -19.13
C ARG A 86 1.92 -12.95 -19.53
N LEU A 87 2.55 -12.90 -20.70
CA LEU A 87 3.40 -11.79 -21.13
C LEU A 87 2.63 -10.65 -21.80
N GLU A 88 1.38 -10.87 -22.21
CA GLU A 88 0.42 -9.86 -22.73
C GLU A 88 0.96 -8.88 -23.81
N GLU A 89 2.16 -9.11 -24.37
CA GLU A 89 2.82 -8.31 -25.41
C GLU A 89 3.37 -9.19 -26.56
N ASP A 90 3.88 -8.55 -27.62
CA ASP A 90 4.15 -9.09 -28.96
C ASP A 90 5.01 -10.39 -28.96
N ASP A 91 4.48 -11.49 -29.52
CA ASP A 91 5.04 -12.87 -29.51
C ASP A 91 6.53 -13.00 -29.91
N ARG A 92 7.10 -11.98 -30.58
CA ARG A 92 8.49 -12.00 -31.07
C ARG A 92 9.51 -11.68 -29.99
N ASP A 93 9.23 -10.74 -29.09
CA ASP A 93 10.18 -10.33 -28.07
C ASP A 93 10.35 -11.42 -27.00
N ASP A 94 9.30 -12.22 -26.78
CA ASP A 94 9.28 -13.35 -25.84
C ASP A 94 10.08 -14.55 -26.35
N LEU A 95 9.99 -14.86 -27.64
CA LEU A 95 10.78 -15.92 -28.27
C LEU A 95 12.26 -15.55 -28.34
N ASP A 96 12.58 -14.29 -28.61
CA ASP A 96 13.96 -13.78 -28.58
C ASP A 96 14.53 -13.78 -27.16
N TRP A 97 13.71 -13.46 -26.15
CA TRP A 97 14.07 -13.62 -24.74
C TRP A 97 14.37 -15.08 -24.40
N LEU A 98 13.50 -16.00 -24.78
CA LEU A 98 13.67 -17.42 -24.50
C LEU A 98 14.95 -17.93 -25.15
N ALA A 99 15.17 -17.61 -26.43
CA ALA A 99 16.38 -17.99 -27.16
C ALA A 99 17.65 -17.37 -26.56
N ALA A 100 17.59 -16.16 -25.99
CA ALA A 100 18.70 -15.55 -25.29
C ALA A 100 19.06 -16.29 -23.99
N ASN A 101 18.05 -16.71 -23.22
CA ASN A 101 18.26 -17.43 -21.97
C ASN A 101 18.66 -18.90 -22.21
N GLU A 102 18.21 -19.53 -23.29
CA GLU A 102 18.70 -20.84 -23.73
C GLU A 102 20.20 -20.77 -24.08
N ARG A 103 20.61 -19.73 -24.82
CA ARG A 103 22.03 -19.48 -25.14
C ARG A 103 22.89 -19.21 -23.91
N ALA A 104 22.32 -18.62 -22.87
CA ALA A 104 22.98 -18.37 -21.59
C ALA A 104 22.97 -19.58 -20.64
N ASP A 105 22.38 -20.72 -21.05
CA ASP A 105 22.14 -21.88 -20.19
C ASP A 105 21.31 -21.54 -18.95
N ALA A 106 20.48 -20.50 -18.97
CA ALA A 106 19.61 -20.14 -17.85
C ALA A 106 18.28 -20.91 -17.88
N VAL A 107 17.80 -21.24 -19.07
CA VAL A 107 16.58 -22.04 -19.30
C VAL A 107 16.85 -23.16 -20.29
N ALA A 108 16.12 -24.27 -20.13
CA ALA A 108 16.12 -25.37 -21.07
C ALA A 108 14.70 -25.58 -21.60
N ARG A 109 14.58 -25.76 -22.91
CA ARG A 109 13.33 -26.14 -23.56
C ARG A 109 13.35 -27.60 -23.97
N ASP A 110 12.25 -28.29 -23.71
CA ASP A 110 11.98 -29.64 -24.20
C ASP A 110 10.60 -29.64 -24.88
N GLY A 111 10.60 -29.64 -26.21
CA GLY A 111 9.39 -29.46 -27.03
C GLY A 111 8.67 -28.15 -26.70
N HIS A 112 7.44 -28.27 -26.19
CA HIS A 112 6.59 -27.14 -25.80
C HIS A 112 6.73 -26.75 -24.32
N THR A 113 7.75 -27.25 -23.63
CA THR A 113 7.96 -26.96 -22.21
C THR A 113 9.27 -26.22 -21.96
N VAL A 114 9.26 -25.28 -21.02
CA VAL A 114 10.40 -24.46 -20.61
C VAL A 114 10.63 -24.64 -19.12
N ARG A 115 11.89 -24.87 -18.72
CA ARG A 115 12.29 -24.99 -17.31
C ARG A 115 13.56 -24.21 -17.03
N LEU A 116 13.75 -23.80 -15.78
CA LEU A 116 15.06 -23.32 -15.31
C LEU A 116 16.08 -24.46 -15.32
N THR A 117 17.30 -24.14 -15.74
CA THR A 117 18.46 -25.02 -15.54
C THR A 117 19.05 -24.81 -14.15
N PRO A 118 19.96 -25.69 -13.68
CA PRO A 118 20.75 -25.43 -12.47
C PRO A 118 21.65 -24.19 -12.56
N ALA A 119 22.00 -23.72 -13.77
CA ALA A 119 22.76 -22.48 -13.94
C ALA A 119 21.85 -21.25 -13.80
N GLY A 120 20.65 -21.28 -14.40
CA GLY A 120 19.64 -20.23 -14.23
C GLY A 120 19.14 -20.08 -12.80
N ASP A 121 18.97 -21.20 -12.07
CA ASP A 121 18.59 -21.15 -10.65
C ASP A 121 19.68 -20.49 -9.78
N ARG A 122 20.96 -20.75 -10.07
CA ARG A 122 22.09 -20.08 -9.41
C ARG A 122 22.20 -18.60 -9.76
N GLU A 123 21.92 -18.23 -11.01
CA GLU A 123 21.86 -16.83 -11.42
C GLU A 123 20.74 -16.08 -10.68
N LEU A 124 19.56 -16.69 -10.60
CA LEU A 124 18.45 -16.16 -9.81
C LEU A 124 18.82 -16.01 -8.33
N ASP A 125 19.49 -17.00 -7.73
CA ASP A 125 19.95 -16.89 -6.35
C ASP A 125 20.90 -15.72 -6.13
N GLU A 126 21.81 -15.48 -7.06
CA GLU A 126 22.73 -14.34 -7.00
C GLU A 126 21.97 -13.01 -7.11
N VAL A 127 21.03 -12.91 -8.05
CA VAL A 127 20.18 -11.72 -8.21
C VAL A 127 19.36 -11.46 -6.95
N VAL A 128 18.73 -12.49 -6.38
CA VAL A 128 17.98 -12.38 -5.13
C VAL A 128 18.87 -11.94 -3.98
N ARG A 129 20.07 -12.53 -3.84
CA ARG A 129 21.03 -12.12 -2.79
C ARG A 129 21.49 -10.67 -2.96
N GLN A 130 21.74 -10.22 -4.19
CA GLN A 130 22.10 -8.83 -4.47
C GLN A 130 20.96 -7.86 -4.18
N LEU A 131 19.73 -8.20 -4.60
CA LEU A 131 18.53 -7.42 -4.29
C LEU A 131 18.31 -7.35 -2.78
N ALA A 132 18.33 -8.48 -2.10
CA ALA A 132 18.24 -8.56 -0.64
C ALA A 132 19.33 -7.71 0.04
N GLY A 133 20.58 -7.80 -0.41
CA GLY A 133 21.69 -7.01 0.11
C GLY A 133 21.49 -5.50 -0.04
N ARG A 134 20.77 -5.04 -1.08
CA ARG A 134 20.44 -3.63 -1.28
C ARG A 134 19.26 -3.17 -0.43
N VAL A 135 18.25 -4.01 -0.26
CA VAL A 135 16.97 -3.61 0.35
C VAL A 135 16.92 -3.88 1.86
N THR A 136 17.55 -4.95 2.35
CA THR A 136 17.54 -5.30 3.78
C THR A 136 18.16 -4.25 4.71
N PRO A 137 19.16 -3.43 4.32
CA PRO A 137 19.66 -2.33 5.15
C PRO A 137 18.60 -1.27 5.47
N LEU A 138 17.56 -1.11 4.64
CA LEU A 138 16.45 -0.19 4.90
C LEU A 138 15.72 -0.51 6.22
N LEU A 139 15.75 -1.78 6.64
CA LEU A 139 15.16 -2.25 7.89
C LEU A 139 16.17 -2.39 9.04
N ALA A 140 17.42 -1.92 8.89
CA ALA A 140 18.46 -2.11 9.91
C ALA A 140 18.10 -1.50 11.27
N GLY A 141 17.27 -0.45 11.29
CA GLY A 141 16.78 0.19 12.51
C GLY A 141 15.64 -0.55 13.21
N VAL A 142 15.05 -1.59 12.61
CA VAL A 142 13.90 -2.33 13.15
C VAL A 142 14.37 -3.61 13.84
N GLU A 143 13.92 -3.83 15.08
CA GLU A 143 14.26 -5.04 15.84
C GLU A 143 13.73 -6.30 15.12
N ARG A 144 14.54 -7.36 15.11
CA ARG A 144 14.29 -8.56 14.31
C ARG A 144 12.97 -9.25 14.66
N ASP A 145 12.65 -9.32 15.94
CA ASP A 145 11.42 -9.90 16.49
C ASP A 145 10.15 -9.12 16.08
N ARG A 146 10.29 -7.83 15.73
CA ARG A 146 9.19 -7.01 15.23
C ARG A 146 8.91 -7.20 13.74
N LEU A 147 9.87 -7.67 12.95
CA LEU A 147 9.73 -7.80 11.50
C LEU A 147 8.57 -8.74 11.08
N PRO A 148 8.41 -9.95 11.66
CA PRO A 148 7.25 -10.79 11.37
C PRO A 148 5.91 -10.11 11.66
N ILE A 149 5.85 -9.29 12.71
CA ILE A 149 4.66 -8.53 13.10
C ILE A 149 4.36 -7.47 12.04
N VAL A 150 5.36 -6.68 11.64
CA VAL A 150 5.23 -5.67 10.57
C VAL A 150 4.74 -6.33 9.27
N ARG A 151 5.40 -7.42 8.84
CA ARG A 151 5.00 -8.21 7.66
C ARG A 151 3.55 -8.67 7.77
N HIS A 152 3.17 -9.28 8.88
CA HIS A 152 1.81 -9.77 9.10
C HIS A 152 0.79 -8.64 9.02
N THR A 153 1.05 -7.52 9.71
CA THR A 153 0.16 -6.37 9.73
C THR A 153 -0.02 -5.79 8.34
N CYS A 154 1.05 -5.62 7.56
CA CYS A 154 0.96 -5.15 6.18
C CYS A 154 0.14 -6.07 5.28
N LEU A 155 0.37 -7.39 5.35
CA LEU A 155 -0.37 -8.37 4.55
C LEU A 155 -1.84 -8.46 4.96
N ARG A 156 -2.15 -8.33 6.25
CA ARG A 156 -3.54 -8.28 6.74
C ARG A 156 -4.27 -7.05 6.22
N LEU A 157 -3.67 -5.86 6.37
CA LEU A 157 -4.25 -4.61 5.88
C LEU A 157 -4.43 -4.64 4.35
N HIS A 158 -3.48 -5.22 3.62
CA HIS A 158 -3.57 -5.47 2.17
C HIS A 158 -4.75 -6.39 1.83
N ALA A 159 -4.86 -7.53 2.52
CA ALA A 159 -5.90 -8.51 2.30
C ALA A 159 -7.30 -7.95 2.61
N ASN A 160 -7.44 -7.20 3.71
CA ASN A 160 -8.70 -6.58 4.11
C ASN A 160 -9.15 -5.53 3.08
N ARG A 161 -8.23 -4.73 2.52
CA ARG A 161 -8.58 -3.80 1.44
C ARG A 161 -9.02 -4.51 0.16
N LYS A 162 -8.45 -5.68 -0.15
CA LYS A 162 -8.85 -6.49 -1.30
C LYS A 162 -10.07 -7.37 -1.04
N ALA A 163 -10.50 -7.52 0.21
CA ALA A 163 -11.69 -8.27 0.54
C ALA A 163 -12.89 -7.57 -0.11
N PRO A 164 -13.73 -8.30 -0.87
CA PRO A 164 -14.88 -7.73 -1.56
C PRO A 164 -16.00 -7.41 -0.57
N TYR A 165 -15.81 -6.41 0.27
CA TYR A 165 -16.94 -5.68 0.84
C TYR A 165 -17.40 -4.71 -0.23
N LEU A 166 -18.54 -5.06 -0.84
CA LEU A 166 -19.23 -4.45 -1.99
C LEU A 166 -18.90 -5.09 -3.36
N GLN A 167 -19.54 -6.23 -3.65
CA GLN A 167 -20.05 -6.52 -5.00
C GLN A 167 -21.59 -6.61 -4.92
N PRO A 168 -22.31 -6.72 -6.04
CA PRO A 168 -22.73 -5.69 -6.97
C PRO A 168 -24.26 -5.53 -6.86
N GLY A 169 -24.76 -4.32 -6.57
CA GLY A 169 -26.21 -4.11 -6.41
C GLY A 169 -26.65 -2.69 -6.13
N ASP A 170 -25.79 -1.84 -5.58
CA ASP A 170 -26.04 -0.40 -5.53
C ASP A 170 -25.29 0.28 -6.69
N PRO A 171 -26.00 0.94 -7.63
CA PRO A 171 -25.37 1.94 -8.46
C PRO A 171 -25.01 3.12 -7.54
N GLY A 172 -23.88 3.01 -6.85
CA GLY A 172 -23.21 4.18 -6.32
C GLY A 172 -22.96 5.13 -7.50
N PRO A 173 -23.22 6.44 -7.32
CA PRO A 173 -23.18 7.40 -8.43
C PRO A 173 -21.80 7.34 -9.06
N ASP A 174 -21.76 7.02 -10.36
CA ASP A 174 -20.66 7.23 -11.28
C ASP A 174 -19.27 7.20 -10.61
N ARG A 175 -18.80 5.98 -10.28
CA ARG A 175 -17.36 5.71 -10.24
C ARG A 175 -16.84 5.68 -11.69
N GLU A 176 -16.98 6.78 -12.41
CA GLU A 176 -15.92 7.13 -13.35
C GLU A 176 -14.62 7.16 -12.56
N ALA A 177 -13.57 6.64 -13.17
CA ALA A 177 -12.25 6.54 -12.61
C ALA A 177 -11.75 7.92 -12.15
N ASP A 178 -12.08 8.28 -10.90
CA ASP A 178 -11.32 9.28 -10.19
C ASP A 178 -10.07 8.55 -9.69
N ASP A 179 -9.06 8.53 -10.58
CA ASP A 179 -7.67 8.15 -10.33
C ASP A 179 -6.99 9.08 -9.29
N GLY A 180 -7.77 9.88 -8.56
CA GLY A 180 -7.35 10.60 -7.37
C GLY A 180 -6.92 9.61 -6.29
N GLY A 181 -5.62 9.27 -6.30
CA GLY A 181 -4.96 8.55 -5.22
C GLY A 181 -5.46 9.05 -3.87
N TYR A 182 -6.08 8.15 -3.10
CA TYR A 182 -6.72 8.46 -1.82
C TYR A 182 -5.65 8.76 -0.78
N GLU A 183 -5.15 9.98 -0.80
CA GLU A 183 -4.09 10.42 0.05
C GLU A 183 -4.51 10.39 1.53
N PHE A 184 -3.85 9.55 2.31
CA PHE A 184 -3.79 9.69 3.76
C PHE A 184 -2.75 10.79 4.07
N ASP A 185 -3.20 12.03 4.23
CA ASP A 185 -2.40 13.15 4.75
C ASP A 185 -2.41 13.09 6.30
N PRO A 186 -1.29 13.35 7.01
CA PRO A 186 -1.25 13.70 8.45
C PRO A 186 -2.38 14.61 8.96
N VAL A 187 -2.98 15.42 8.10
CA VAL A 187 -4.18 16.20 8.41
C VAL A 187 -5.36 15.29 8.76
N THR A 188 -5.60 14.20 8.03
CA THR A 188 -6.54 13.09 8.34
C THR A 188 -6.44 12.69 9.83
N ARG A 189 -5.22 12.52 10.37
CA ARG A 189 -5.02 12.14 11.79
C ARG A 189 -5.65 13.13 12.79
N VAL A 190 -5.65 14.42 12.50
CA VAL A 190 -6.22 15.46 13.40
C VAL A 190 -7.73 15.60 13.20
N LEU A 191 -8.22 15.40 11.97
CA LEU A 191 -9.63 15.59 11.62
C LEU A 191 -10.48 14.36 11.98
N PHE A 192 -9.91 13.16 11.97
CA PHE A 192 -10.70 11.95 12.19
C PHE A 192 -10.58 11.42 13.63
N ALA A 193 -9.61 11.87 14.43
CA ALA A 193 -9.37 11.35 15.79
C ALA A 193 -10.59 11.28 16.72
N PRO A 194 -11.56 12.22 16.70
CA PRO A 194 -12.74 12.11 17.58
C PRO A 194 -13.81 11.12 17.09
N ALA A 195 -13.82 10.78 15.79
CA ALA A 195 -14.78 9.88 15.17
C ALA A 195 -14.22 8.47 14.94
N LEU A 196 -12.90 8.31 15.07
CA LEU A 196 -12.22 7.03 14.94
C LEU A 196 -12.09 6.36 16.31
N ASP A 197 -12.32 5.04 16.33
CA ASP A 197 -11.90 4.23 17.46
C ASP A 197 -10.36 4.14 17.51
N ALA A 198 -9.84 3.63 18.64
CA ALA A 198 -8.39 3.53 18.84
C ALA A 198 -7.67 2.71 17.73
N PRO A 199 -8.22 1.59 17.22
CA PRO A 199 -7.67 0.89 16.05
C PRO A 199 -7.58 1.76 14.79
N ALA A 200 -8.66 2.43 14.40
CA ALA A 200 -8.67 3.22 13.19
C ALA A 200 -7.74 4.44 13.30
N LEU A 201 -7.63 5.06 14.48
CA LEU A 201 -6.65 6.11 14.73
C LEU A 201 -5.22 5.58 14.59
N ALA A 202 -4.89 4.44 15.21
CA ALA A 202 -3.56 3.84 15.14
C ALA A 202 -3.19 3.45 13.69
N ALA A 203 -4.15 3.04 12.87
CA ALA A 203 -3.94 2.73 11.47
C ALA A 203 -3.68 3.98 10.62
N CYS A 204 -4.39 5.09 10.89
CA CYS A 204 -4.07 6.38 10.27
C CYS A 204 -2.62 6.79 10.56
N GLU A 205 -2.14 6.59 11.79
CA GLU A 205 -0.76 6.89 12.17
C GLU A 205 0.25 5.99 11.45
N ALA A 206 -0.04 4.70 11.36
CA ALA A 206 0.80 3.74 10.65
C ALA A 206 0.89 4.05 9.16
N PHE A 207 -0.22 4.45 8.52
CA PHE A 207 -0.24 4.85 7.11
C PHE A 207 0.50 6.15 6.84
N ALA A 208 0.36 7.15 7.72
CA ALA A 208 1.13 8.38 7.61
C ALA A 208 2.65 8.11 7.72
N ALA A 209 3.05 7.25 8.66
CA ALA A 209 4.44 6.83 8.81
C ALA A 209 4.94 6.06 7.59
N LEU A 210 4.12 5.16 7.02
CA LEU A 210 4.44 4.42 5.80
C LEU A 210 4.69 5.34 4.61
N ARG A 211 3.83 6.34 4.37
CA ARG A 211 4.05 7.32 3.30
C ARG A 211 5.37 8.08 3.51
N ALA A 212 5.63 8.55 4.73
CA ALA A 212 6.88 9.25 5.06
C ALA A 212 8.12 8.39 4.81
N ALA A 213 8.05 7.08 5.11
CA ALA A 213 9.14 6.13 4.90
C ALA A 213 9.44 5.88 3.42
N MET A 214 8.41 5.85 2.57
CA MET A 214 8.53 5.41 1.19
C MET A 214 8.82 6.55 0.20
N PHE A 215 8.42 7.78 0.53
CA PHE A 215 8.55 8.93 -0.38
C PHE A 215 9.48 10.03 0.15
N GLY A 216 10.01 9.88 1.37
CA GLY A 216 10.59 11.01 2.09
C GLY A 216 9.53 12.06 2.42
N ALA A 217 9.89 13.11 3.15
CA ALA A 217 8.96 14.16 3.57
C ALA A 217 8.46 15.07 2.42
N HIS A 218 8.77 14.73 1.17
CA HIS A 218 8.68 15.62 0.02
C HIS A 218 8.20 14.84 -1.20
N ASP A 219 6.90 14.96 -1.50
CA ASP A 219 6.38 15.26 -2.85
C ASP A 219 4.90 14.87 -2.94
N GLY A 220 4.07 15.84 -3.31
CA GLY A 220 2.81 15.55 -4.01
C GLY A 220 1.49 15.57 -3.24
N LEU A 221 1.38 16.18 -2.04
CA LEU A 221 0.04 16.39 -1.45
C LEU A 221 -0.79 17.31 -2.38
N PRO A 222 -2.04 16.96 -2.77
CA PRO A 222 -2.91 17.86 -3.50
C PRO A 222 -3.13 19.11 -2.65
N LYS A 223 -3.14 20.26 -3.34
CA LYS A 223 -3.08 21.62 -2.79
C LYS A 223 -4.30 22.08 -1.96
N LEU A 224 -5.04 21.16 -1.34
CA LEU A 224 -5.86 21.53 -0.19
C LEU A 224 -4.89 21.66 1.01
N GLY A 225 -4.28 22.84 1.15
CA GLY A 225 -3.26 23.07 2.16
C GLY A 225 -3.71 22.63 3.56
N ARG A 226 -2.76 22.14 4.38
CA ARG A 226 -2.97 21.79 5.81
C ARG A 226 -3.87 22.78 6.59
N PRO A 227 -3.80 24.10 6.35
CA PRO A 227 -4.67 25.06 7.03
C PRO A 227 -6.15 24.94 6.60
N THR A 228 -6.43 24.74 5.30
CA THR A 228 -7.79 24.66 4.74
C THR A 228 -8.59 23.52 5.34
N VAL A 229 -7.99 22.34 5.42
CA VAL A 229 -8.68 21.16 5.93
C VAL A 229 -8.88 21.26 7.46
N ARG A 230 -7.92 21.84 8.20
CA ARG A 230 -8.10 22.17 9.63
C ARG A 230 -9.23 23.18 9.85
N ALA A 231 -9.38 24.14 8.95
CA ALA A 231 -10.48 25.10 8.99
C ALA A 231 -11.84 24.41 8.83
N MET A 232 -12.00 23.57 7.80
CA MET A 232 -13.23 22.78 7.56
C MET A 232 -13.65 21.95 8.78
N PHE A 233 -12.68 21.34 9.46
CA PHE A 233 -12.98 20.54 10.65
C PHE A 233 -13.32 21.36 11.88
N ARG A 234 -12.60 22.46 12.14
CA ARG A 234 -12.96 23.37 13.23
C ARG A 234 -14.39 23.90 13.03
N LEU A 235 -14.78 24.19 11.78
CA LEU A 235 -16.14 24.59 11.44
C LEU A 235 -17.17 23.48 11.67
N HIS A 236 -16.81 22.23 11.39
CA HIS A 236 -17.70 21.11 11.68
C HIS A 236 -17.87 20.86 13.18
N GLN A 237 -16.78 20.93 13.96
CA GLN A 237 -16.84 20.76 15.42
C GLN A 237 -17.58 21.91 16.13
N ARG A 238 -17.70 23.06 15.46
CA ARG A 238 -18.38 24.25 15.95
C ARG A 238 -19.45 24.66 14.95
N PRO A 239 -20.61 23.97 14.94
CA PRO A 239 -21.70 24.28 14.02
C PRO A 239 -22.20 25.73 14.17
N GLU A 240 -21.98 26.36 15.33
CA GLU A 240 -22.22 27.79 15.57
C GLU A 240 -21.30 28.72 14.75
N GLY A 241 -20.23 28.18 14.17
CA GLY A 241 -19.27 28.86 13.31
C GLY A 241 -17.98 29.27 14.01
N LEU A 242 -17.07 29.84 13.23
CA LEU A 242 -15.78 30.38 13.67
C LEU A 242 -15.63 31.84 13.28
N PRO A 243 -14.90 32.65 14.05
CA PRO A 243 -14.59 34.01 13.65
C PRO A 243 -13.82 34.06 12.31
N LEU A 244 -14.20 34.96 11.41
CA LEU A 244 -13.54 35.21 10.14
C LEU A 244 -12.06 35.60 10.32
N THR A 245 -11.72 36.20 11.46
CA THR A 245 -10.34 36.53 11.84
C THR A 245 -9.45 35.30 11.97
N ASP A 246 -10.01 34.14 12.34
CA ASP A 246 -9.23 32.90 12.47
C ASP A 246 -8.76 32.40 11.10
N PHE A 247 -9.54 32.63 10.04
CA PHE A 247 -9.18 32.26 8.66
C PHE A 247 -8.19 33.26 8.07
N ARG A 248 -8.39 34.56 8.31
CA ARG A 248 -7.45 35.62 7.92
C ARG A 248 -6.07 35.42 8.53
N GLY A 249 -6.01 35.08 9.82
CA GLY A 249 -4.76 34.79 10.53
C GLY A 249 -4.00 33.60 9.94
N ASP A 250 -4.73 32.64 9.37
CA ASP A 250 -4.17 31.44 8.74
C ASP A 250 -3.90 31.61 7.23
N GLY A 251 -4.16 32.79 6.64
CA GLY A 251 -3.99 33.06 5.22
C GLY A 251 -5.01 32.34 4.32
N LEU A 252 -6.22 32.11 4.84
CA LEU A 252 -7.29 31.31 4.22
C LEU A 252 -8.40 32.15 3.57
N ASP A 253 -8.14 33.41 3.24
CA ASP A 253 -9.14 34.29 2.62
C ASP A 253 -9.70 33.71 1.32
N GLY A 254 -8.84 33.20 0.44
CA GLY A 254 -9.27 32.55 -0.81
C GLY A 254 -10.13 31.32 -0.59
N PHE A 255 -9.86 30.54 0.46
CA PHE A 255 -10.71 29.39 0.82
C PHE A 255 -12.10 29.83 1.28
N VAL A 256 -12.21 30.91 2.06
CA VAL A 256 -13.52 31.43 2.48
C VAL A 256 -14.29 31.96 1.28
N GLU A 257 -13.64 32.73 0.39
CA GLU A 257 -14.27 33.26 -0.82
C GLU A 257 -14.78 32.15 -1.75
N GLU A 258 -13.93 31.17 -2.07
CA GLU A 258 -14.29 30.02 -2.90
C GLU A 258 -15.38 29.17 -2.23
N GLY A 259 -15.28 28.94 -0.92
CA GLY A 259 -16.26 28.17 -0.17
C GLY A 259 -17.63 28.84 -0.13
N VAL A 260 -17.70 30.17 -0.05
CA VAL A 260 -18.96 30.93 -0.14
C VAL A 260 -19.52 30.88 -1.55
N GLN A 261 -18.70 31.10 -2.58
CA GLN A 261 -19.13 31.03 -3.98
C GLN A 261 -19.66 29.63 -4.35
N GLY A 262 -19.05 28.58 -3.80
CA GLY A 262 -19.46 27.19 -3.98
C GLY A 262 -20.63 26.73 -3.09
N GLY A 263 -21.18 27.60 -2.23
CA GLY A 263 -22.27 27.23 -1.32
C GLY A 263 -21.86 26.25 -0.20
N ILE A 264 -20.57 26.10 0.05
CA ILE A 264 -20.00 25.24 1.10
C ILE A 264 -19.96 25.99 2.44
N LEU A 265 -19.70 27.30 2.39
CA LEU A 265 -19.58 28.16 3.56
C LEU A 265 -20.65 29.26 3.55
N HIS A 266 -21.11 29.65 4.73
CA HIS A 266 -21.89 30.86 4.95
C HIS A 266 -21.11 31.82 5.83
N VAL A 267 -21.18 33.12 5.52
CA VAL A 267 -20.60 34.17 6.35
C VAL A 267 -21.72 35.08 6.84
N GLU A 268 -21.93 35.10 8.16
CA GLU A 268 -22.91 35.95 8.85
C GLU A 268 -22.16 36.93 9.76
N GLY A 269 -22.04 38.18 9.34
CA GLY A 269 -21.23 39.15 10.07
C GLY A 269 -19.75 38.78 10.07
N ASP A 270 -19.19 38.51 11.25
CA ASP A 270 -17.82 38.05 11.44
C ASP A 270 -17.71 36.53 11.66
N VAL A 271 -18.79 35.76 11.48
CA VAL A 271 -18.79 34.33 11.71
C VAL A 271 -18.88 33.57 10.38
N VAL A 272 -17.97 32.62 10.18
CA VAL A 272 -17.98 31.65 9.08
C VAL A 272 -18.59 30.35 9.57
N ARG A 273 -19.50 29.74 8.81
CA ARG A 273 -20.15 28.44 9.07
C ARG A 273 -20.07 27.54 7.85
N LEU A 274 -20.21 26.24 8.05
CA LEU A 274 -20.56 25.33 6.95
C LEU A 274 -22.03 25.52 6.57
N SER A 275 -22.36 25.33 5.30
CA SER A 275 -23.75 25.09 4.91
C SER A 275 -24.24 23.78 5.51
N GLU A 276 -25.55 23.69 5.78
CA GLU A 276 -26.17 22.49 6.32
C GLU A 276 -25.86 21.28 5.42
N GLN A 277 -26.00 21.47 4.11
CA GLN A 277 -25.65 20.45 3.11
C GLN A 277 -24.16 20.08 3.12
N ALA A 278 -23.24 21.06 3.25
CA ALA A 278 -21.82 20.77 3.35
C ALA A 278 -21.48 20.02 4.65
N ALA A 279 -22.10 20.40 5.78
CA ALA A 279 -21.93 19.73 7.04
C ALA A 279 -22.41 18.27 6.97
N GLU A 280 -23.60 18.02 6.41
CA GLU A 280 -24.14 16.67 6.19
C GLU A 280 -23.28 15.82 5.25
N ASN A 281 -22.79 16.41 4.15
CA ASN A 281 -21.91 15.72 3.21
C ASN A 281 -20.57 15.38 3.86
N LEU A 282 -20.02 16.29 4.66
CA LEU A 282 -18.80 16.07 5.43
C LEU A 282 -19.01 14.92 6.42
N ASP A 283 -20.13 14.93 7.14
CA ASP A 283 -20.53 13.89 8.10
C ASP A 283 -20.66 12.51 7.44
N ARG A 284 -21.32 12.46 6.28
CA ARG A 284 -21.48 11.24 5.50
C ARG A 284 -20.13 10.71 5.01
N GLY A 285 -19.30 11.58 4.44
CA GLY A 285 -17.95 11.23 3.99
C GLY A 285 -17.08 10.73 5.14
N TRP A 286 -17.25 11.28 6.33
CA TRP A 286 -16.53 10.85 7.53
C TRP A 286 -16.96 9.49 8.05
N ARG A 287 -18.27 9.24 8.15
CA ARG A 287 -18.78 7.91 8.56
C ARG A 287 -18.35 6.84 7.58
N GLN A 288 -18.46 7.10 6.28
CA GLN A 288 -17.98 6.18 5.24
C GLN A 288 -16.48 5.89 5.39
N ARG A 289 -15.67 6.91 5.72
CA ARG A 289 -14.22 6.72 5.92
C ARG A 289 -13.89 5.98 7.21
N ALA A 290 -14.63 6.23 8.29
CA ALA A 290 -14.48 5.50 9.55
C ALA A 290 -14.86 4.02 9.40
N GLU A 291 -15.98 3.73 8.73
CA GLU A 291 -16.42 2.37 8.40
C GLU A 291 -15.40 1.66 7.50
N TRP A 292 -14.89 2.35 6.47
CA TRP A 292 -13.84 1.82 5.62
C TRP A 292 -12.55 1.52 6.41
N MET A 293 -12.13 2.43 7.29
CA MET A 293 -10.96 2.20 8.15
C MET A 293 -11.17 1.04 9.12
N ALA A 294 -12.34 0.93 9.73
CA ALA A 294 -12.70 -0.20 10.59
C ALA A 294 -12.63 -1.52 9.83
N SER A 295 -13.14 -1.56 8.60
CA SER A 295 -13.03 -2.73 7.71
C SER A 295 -11.59 -3.06 7.33
N VAL A 296 -10.79 -2.07 6.93
CA VAL A 296 -9.38 -2.28 6.57
C VAL A 296 -8.56 -2.78 7.76
N THR A 297 -8.88 -2.34 8.98
CA THR A 297 -8.16 -2.72 10.21
C THR A 297 -8.71 -3.94 10.91
N GLU A 298 -9.73 -4.61 10.34
CA GLU A 298 -10.35 -5.79 10.94
C GLU A 298 -9.31 -6.88 11.25
N GLY A 299 -9.31 -7.36 12.49
CA GLY A 299 -8.36 -8.38 12.95
C GLY A 299 -6.92 -7.89 13.15
N VAL A 300 -6.68 -6.57 13.13
CA VAL A 300 -5.40 -5.95 13.48
C VAL A 300 -5.51 -5.20 14.82
N SER A 301 -4.64 -5.54 15.77
CA SER A 301 -4.60 -4.88 17.08
C SER A 301 -3.90 -3.51 17.03
N VAL A 302 -4.23 -2.64 18.00
CA VAL A 302 -3.55 -1.35 18.19
C VAL A 302 -2.03 -1.53 18.40
N SER A 303 -1.61 -2.56 19.13
CA SER A 303 -0.20 -2.89 19.33
C SER A 303 0.52 -3.23 18.03
N GLN A 304 -0.12 -3.98 17.13
CA GLN A 304 0.42 -4.30 15.81
C GLN A 304 0.57 -3.04 14.93
N LEU A 305 -0.43 -2.16 14.96
CA LEU A 305 -0.37 -0.87 14.25
C LEU A 305 0.71 0.06 14.80
N ALA A 306 0.92 0.07 16.12
CA ALA A 306 2.01 0.82 16.74
C ALA A 306 3.39 0.28 16.32
N VAL A 307 3.56 -1.05 16.26
CA VAL A 307 4.79 -1.69 15.77
C VAL A 307 5.05 -1.32 14.30
N LEU A 308 4.03 -1.37 13.44
CA LEU A 308 4.13 -0.95 12.04
C LEU A 308 4.53 0.53 11.94
N ARG A 309 3.85 1.42 12.66
CA ARG A 309 4.14 2.86 12.69
C ARG A 309 5.59 3.14 13.07
N ASP A 310 6.07 2.53 14.16
CA ASP A 310 7.42 2.75 14.67
C ASP A 310 8.48 2.19 13.71
N ALA A 311 8.21 1.05 13.06
CA ALA A 311 9.07 0.51 12.02
C ALA A 311 9.17 1.46 10.82
N CYS A 312 8.05 1.98 10.32
CA CYS A 312 8.03 2.95 9.21
C CYS A 312 8.81 4.23 9.56
N TRP A 313 8.66 4.78 10.77
CA TRP A 313 9.42 5.97 11.17
C TRP A 313 10.94 5.73 11.23
N ARG A 314 11.36 4.53 11.67
CA ARG A 314 12.78 4.16 11.68
C ARG A 314 13.35 4.02 10.28
N VAL A 315 12.58 3.44 9.36
CA VAL A 315 12.94 3.39 7.93
C VAL A 315 13.07 4.80 7.35
N ALA A 316 12.09 5.67 7.62
CA ALA A 316 12.10 7.06 7.15
C ALA A 316 13.32 7.84 7.67
N ALA A 317 13.66 7.67 8.95
CA ALA A 317 14.83 8.31 9.55
C ALA A 317 16.15 7.78 8.99
N GLY A 318 16.23 6.46 8.74
CA GLY A 318 17.41 5.83 8.15
C GLY A 318 17.65 6.19 6.68
N ALA A 319 16.58 6.50 5.93
CA ALA A 319 16.68 6.93 4.53
C ALA A 319 17.14 8.39 4.36
N ALA A 320 17.10 9.19 5.42
CA ALA A 320 17.45 10.61 5.40
C ALA A 320 18.92 10.93 5.77
N GLY A 321 19.70 9.92 6.19
CA GLY A 321 21.11 10.04 6.60
C GLY A 321 22.04 9.31 5.65
#